data_AF-A0A523XHA7-F1
#
_entry.id   AF-A0A523XHA7-F1
#
_cell.length_a   1.000
_cell.length_b   1.000
_cell.length_c   1.000
_cell.angle_alpha   90.00
_cell.angle_beta   90.00
_cell.angle_gamma   90.00
#
_symmetry.space_group_name_H-M   'P 1'
#
loop_
_entity.id
_entity.type
_entity.pdbx_description
1 polymer ?
#
loop_
_entity_poly.entity_id
_entity_poly.type
_entity_poly.pdbx_seq_one_letter_code
_entity_poly.pdbx_strand_id
1 'polypeptide(L)'
;MRINIYGEIFFAVGILLFALSIMVYGLILKRLLKLIRKPAIWIFPFFGGIVLVIGTFLHFVRVGFFFPALRAADPGDLFTLIVDSLRMGTYESVSILAAGFLSLIAGIIYNIWVSH
;
A
#
# COMPACT_ATOMS: atom_id res chain seq x y z
N MET A 1 -22.22 -2.04 11.56
CA MET A 1 -21.96 -1.41 10.25
C MET A 1 -22.07 -2.50 9.18
N ARG A 2 -22.87 -2.34 8.12
CA ARG A 2 -22.89 -3.33 7.02
C ARG A 2 -21.64 -3.10 6.17
N ILE A 3 -20.75 -4.09 6.11
CA ILE A 3 -19.57 -4.03 5.25
C ILE A 3 -20.01 -4.17 3.79
N ASN A 4 -19.65 -3.19 2.96
CA ASN A 4 -19.89 -3.24 1.52
C ASN A 4 -18.76 -4.02 0.85
N ILE A 5 -18.94 -5.34 0.70
CA ILE A 5 -17.92 -6.23 0.14
C ILE A 5 -17.47 -5.82 -1.26
N TYR A 6 -18.38 -5.31 -2.10
CA TYR A 6 -18.04 -4.84 -3.43
C TYR A 6 -17.12 -3.62 -3.35
N GLY A 7 -17.40 -2.69 -2.43
CA GLY A 7 -16.56 -1.52 -2.19
C GLY A 7 -15.14 -1.89 -1.75
N GLU A 8 -15.00 -2.86 -0.84
CA GLU A 8 -13.70 -3.35 -0.39
C GLU A 8 -12.91 -4.01 -1.53
N ILE A 9 -13.57 -4.81 -2.39
CA ILE A 9 -12.93 -5.43 -3.56
C ILE A 9 -12.47 -4.37 -4.55
N PHE A 10 -13.32 -3.38 -4.87
CA PHE A 10 -12.95 -2.28 -5.77
C PHE A 10 -11.78 -1.47 -5.23
N PHE A 11 -11.76 -1.20 -3.93
CA PHE A 11 -10.66 -0.52 -3.26
C PHE A 11 -9.36 -1.32 -3.38
N ALA A 12 -9.38 -2.61 -3.06
CA ALA A 12 -8.21 -3.48 -3.13
C ALA A 12 -7.66 -3.60 -4.56
N VAL A 13 -8.53 -3.79 -5.54
CA VAL A 13 -8.14 -3.83 -6.97
C VAL A 13 -7.57 -2.48 -7.41
N GLY A 14 -8.18 -1.37 -6.97
CA GLY A 14 -7.69 -0.02 -7.25
C GLY A 14 -6.28 0.21 -6.70
N ILE A 15 -6.02 -0.16 -5.44
CA ILE A 15 -4.67 -0.06 -4.85
C ILE A 15 -3.69 -0.96 -5.58
N LEU A 16 -4.07 -2.18 -5.94
CA LEU A 16 -3.19 -3.10 -6.66
C LEU A 16 -2.76 -2.53 -8.01
N LEU A 17 -3.72 -2.03 -8.79
CA LEU A 17 -3.45 -1.39 -10.08
C LEU A 17 -2.57 -0.14 -9.90
N PHE A 18 -2.84 0.67 -8.88
CA PHE A 18 -2.03 1.83 -8.54
C PHE A 18 -0.59 1.45 -8.17
N ALA A 19 -0.43 0.41 -7.35
CA ALA A 19 0.88 -0.11 -6.95
C ALA A 19 1.69 -0.58 -8.17
N LEU A 20 1.07 -1.37 -9.05
CA LEU A 20 1.70 -1.82 -10.30
C LEU A 20 2.07 -0.63 -11.20
N SER A 21 1.19 0.36 -11.32
CA SER A 21 1.46 1.58 -12.08
C SER A 21 2.68 2.34 -11.55
N ILE A 22 2.79 2.52 -10.22
CA ILE A 22 3.95 3.19 -9.61
C ILE A 22 5.23 2.37 -9.81
N MET A 23 5.16 1.03 -9.72
CA MET A 23 6.33 0.18 -9.98
C MET A 23 6.82 0.34 -11.43
N VAL A 24 5.91 0.29 -12.40
CA VAL A 24 6.22 0.54 -13.81
C VAL A 24 6.81 1.93 -14.00
N TYR A 25 6.23 2.95 -13.36
CA TYR A 25 6.75 4.31 -13.37
C TYR A 25 8.18 4.40 -12.80
N GLY A 26 8.47 3.70 -11.70
CA GLY A 26 9.84 3.57 -11.19
C GLY A 26 10.80 2.96 -12.22
N LEU A 27 10.40 1.92 -12.93
CA LEU A 27 11.23 1.32 -13.98
C LEU A 27 11.46 2.26 -15.17
N ILE A 28 10.47 3.09 -15.52
CA ILE A 28 10.61 4.13 -16.55
C ILE A 28 11.62 5.20 -16.07
N LEU A 29 11.44 5.69 -14.83
CA LEU A 29 12.35 6.64 -14.19
C LEU A 29 13.80 6.12 -14.20
N LYS A 30 14.02 4.83 -13.93
CA LYS A 30 15.37 4.23 -13.97
C LYS A 30 16.07 4.49 -15.30
N ARG A 31 15.35 4.38 -16.42
CA ARG A 31 15.90 4.61 -17.77
C ARG A 31 16.18 6.10 -17.99
N LEU A 32 15.25 6.97 -17.60
CA LEU A 32 15.38 8.42 -17.77
C LEU A 32 16.52 9.00 -16.91
N LEU A 33 16.61 8.58 -15.65
CA LEU A 33 17.62 9.05 -14.70
C LEU A 33 19.04 8.66 -15.09
N LYS A 34 19.19 7.56 -15.84
CA LYS A 34 20.48 7.16 -16.40
C LYS A 34 21.00 8.20 -17.41
N LEU A 35 20.10 8.87 -18.15
CA LEU A 35 20.47 9.90 -19.13
C LEU A 35 21.05 11.14 -18.43
N ILE A 36 20.53 11.50 -17.27
CA ILE A 36 20.99 12.66 -16.48
C ILE A 36 22.07 12.31 -15.43
N ARG A 37 22.62 11.09 -15.48
CA ARG A 37 23.66 10.58 -14.55
C ARG A 37 23.25 10.60 -13.06
N LYS A 38 21.96 10.46 -12.75
CA LYS A 38 21.43 10.44 -11.37
C LYS A 38 20.53 9.21 -11.09
N PRO A 39 21.05 7.98 -11.22
CA PRO A 39 20.24 6.77 -11.42
C PRO A 39 19.60 6.18 -10.15
N ALA A 40 19.60 6.85 -9.00
CA ALA A 40 19.24 6.20 -7.73
C ALA A 40 17.76 6.37 -7.31
N ILE A 41 17.11 7.49 -7.64
CA ILE A 41 15.81 7.83 -7.01
C ILE A 41 14.62 6.99 -7.50
N TRP A 42 14.76 6.25 -8.61
CA TRP A 42 13.69 5.36 -9.09
C TRP A 42 13.36 4.22 -8.11
N ILE A 43 14.31 3.91 -7.22
CA ILE A 43 14.19 2.88 -6.20
C ILE A 43 13.03 3.19 -5.25
N PHE A 44 12.84 4.47 -4.91
CA PHE A 44 11.80 4.90 -3.98
C PHE A 44 10.37 4.61 -4.46
N PRO A 45 9.89 5.06 -5.63
CA PRO A 45 8.56 4.70 -6.11
C PRO A 45 8.44 3.18 -6.33
N PHE A 46 9.49 2.50 -6.81
CA PHE A 46 9.45 1.05 -7.01
C PHE A 46 9.20 0.30 -5.70
N PHE A 47 9.97 0.58 -4.64
CA PHE A 47 9.73 -0.01 -3.33
C PHE A 47 8.44 0.48 -2.69
N GLY A 48 8.03 1.73 -2.93
CA GLY A 48 6.71 2.22 -2.51
C GLY A 48 5.57 1.38 -3.09
N GLY A 49 5.66 1.01 -4.37
CA GLY A 49 4.75 0.07 -5.00
C GLY A 49 4.77 -1.32 -4.36
N ILE A 50 5.94 -1.87 -4.04
CA ILE A 50 6.06 -3.15 -3.31
C ILE A 50 5.35 -3.06 -1.94
N VAL A 51 5.55 -1.98 -1.20
CA VAL A 51 4.90 -1.77 0.09
C VAL A 51 3.37 -1.66 -0.06
N LEU A 52 2.87 -1.03 -1.12
CA LEU A 52 1.43 -1.03 -1.42
C LEU A 52 0.89 -2.42 -1.77
N VAL A 53 1.65 -3.25 -2.48
CA VAL A 53 1.26 -4.65 -2.75
C VAL A 53 1.12 -5.41 -1.43
N ILE A 54 2.06 -5.23 -0.50
CA ILE A 54 1.96 -5.80 0.85
C ILE A 54 0.71 -5.28 1.56
N GLY A 55 0.49 -3.96 1.58
CA GLY A 55 -0.72 -3.37 2.17
C GLY A 55 -2.03 -3.91 1.58
N THR A 56 -2.06 -4.12 0.26
CA THR A 56 -3.22 -4.70 -0.44
C THR A 56 -3.44 -6.16 -0.03
N PHE A 57 -2.37 -6.94 0.11
CA PHE A 57 -2.48 -8.31 0.62
C PHE A 57 -3.02 -8.33 2.06
N LEU A 58 -2.54 -7.43 2.92
CA LEU A 58 -3.04 -7.31 4.28
C LEU A 58 -4.53 -6.95 4.31
N HIS A 59 -4.96 -6.05 3.42
CA HIS A 59 -6.35 -5.70 3.23
C HIS A 59 -7.21 -6.90 2.82
N PHE A 60 -6.75 -7.71 1.85
CA PHE A 60 -7.46 -8.94 1.46
C PHE A 60 -7.59 -9.94 2.61
N VAL A 61 -6.57 -10.07 3.47
CA VAL A 61 -6.66 -10.90 4.67
C VAL A 61 -7.70 -10.34 5.64
N ARG A 62 -7.72 -9.02 5.88
CA ARG A 62 -8.72 -8.39 6.75
C ARG A 62 -10.15 -8.62 6.26
N VAL A 63 -10.39 -8.42 4.96
CA VAL A 63 -11.72 -8.54 4.35
C VAL A 63 -12.13 -9.99 4.13
N GLY A 64 -11.20 -10.86 3.75
CA GLY A 64 -11.47 -12.27 3.42
C GLY A 64 -11.54 -13.20 4.63
N PHE A 65 -10.82 -12.88 5.71
CA PHE A 65 -10.77 -13.71 6.92
C PHE A 65 -11.49 -13.05 8.11
N PHE A 66 -11.03 -11.89 8.56
CA PHE A 66 -11.52 -11.27 9.80
C PHE A 66 -12.98 -10.84 9.69
N PHE A 67 -13.39 -10.25 8.57
CA PHE A 67 -14.76 -9.77 8.40
C PHE A 67 -15.82 -10.90 8.38
N PRO A 68 -15.62 -12.03 7.66
CA PRO A 68 -16.48 -13.20 7.80
C PRO A 68 -16.45 -13.79 9.21
N ALA A 69 -15.28 -13.93 9.82
CA ALA A 69 -15.15 -14.49 11.16
C ALA A 69 -15.88 -13.63 12.22
N LEU A 70 -15.84 -12.29 12.11
CA LEU A 70 -16.56 -11.37 13.00
C LEU A 70 -18.08 -11.51 12.90
N ARG A 71 -18.61 -11.94 11.75
CA ARG A 71 -20.05 -12.19 11.58
C ARG A 71 -20.50 -13.50 12.21
N ALA A 72 -19.58 -14.46 12.37
CA ALA A 72 -19.84 -15.79 12.89
C ALA A 72 -19.30 -15.99 14.33
N ALA A 73 -18.71 -14.96 14.94
CA ALA A 73 -18.02 -15.07 16.21
C ALA A 73 -19.00 -15.21 17.40
N ASP A 74 -18.71 -16.16 18.28
CA ASP A 74 -19.35 -16.28 19.59
C ASP A 74 -18.90 -15.14 20.54
N PRO A 75 -19.68 -14.82 21.58
CA PRO A 75 -19.34 -13.73 22.52
C PRO A 75 -17.95 -13.85 23.16
N GLY A 76 -17.45 -15.08 23.36
CA GLY A 76 -16.14 -15.34 23.95
C GLY A 76 -14.96 -14.95 23.05
N ASP A 77 -15.12 -15.06 21.73
CA ASP A 77 -14.05 -14.82 20.76
C ASP A 77 -14.14 -13.43 20.12
N LEU A 78 -15.33 -12.81 20.19
CA LEU A 78 -15.64 -11.55 19.51
C LEU A 78 -14.62 -10.44 19.83
N PHE A 79 -14.24 -10.28 21.10
CA PHE A 79 -13.32 -9.22 21.50
C PHE A 79 -11.92 -9.42 20.90
N THR A 80 -11.37 -10.63 21.01
CA THR A 80 -10.06 -10.98 20.44
C THR A 80 -10.05 -10.75 18.93
N LEU A 81 -11.11 -11.19 18.25
CA LEU A 81 -11.25 -11.05 16.81
C LEU A 81 -11.32 -9.58 16.36
N ILE A 82 -11.98 -8.71 17.13
CA ILE A 82 -12.01 -7.26 16.89
C ILE A 82 -10.61 -6.67 17.03
N VAL A 83 -9.90 -6.99 18.11
CA VAL A 83 -8.55 -6.46 18.38
C VAL A 83 -7.60 -6.85 17.24
N ASP A 84 -7.63 -8.10 16.80
CA ASP A 84 -6.76 -8.58 15.73
C ASP A 84 -7.14 -7.98 14.38
N SER A 85 -8.44 -7.83 14.09
CA SER A 85 -8.90 -7.11 12.89
C SER A 85 -8.43 -5.65 12.87
N LEU A 86 -8.44 -4.95 14.01
CA LEU A 86 -7.96 -3.57 14.12
C LEU A 86 -6.45 -3.49 13.96
N ARG A 87 -5.68 -4.39 14.58
CA ARG A 87 -4.23 -4.50 14.39
C ARG A 87 -3.88 -4.71 12.92
N MET A 88 -4.63 -5.55 12.22
CA MET A 88 -4.45 -5.77 10.80
C MET A 88 -4.69 -4.49 9.97
N GLY A 89 -5.73 -3.73 10.33
CA GLY A 89 -6.00 -2.42 9.73
C GLY A 89 -4.91 -1.38 10.00
N THR A 90 -4.25 -1.44 11.16
CA THR A 90 -3.07 -0.62 11.44
C THR A 90 -1.90 -0.97 10.51
N TYR A 91 -1.60 -2.26 10.31
CA TYR A 91 -0.51 -2.66 9.40
C TYR A 91 -0.78 -2.27 7.95
N GLU A 92 -2.03 -2.38 7.48
CA GLU A 92 -2.46 -1.86 6.19
C GLU A 92 -2.23 -0.35 6.08
N SER A 93 -2.67 0.42 7.08
CA SER A 93 -2.52 1.88 7.09
C SER A 93 -1.06 2.32 7.12
N VAL A 94 -0.22 1.64 7.91
CA VAL A 94 1.23 1.87 7.96
C VAL A 94 1.88 1.57 6.62
N SER A 95 1.44 0.51 5.91
CA SER A 95 1.96 0.18 4.58
C SER A 95 1.64 1.30 3.58
N ILE A 96 0.40 1.79 3.56
CA ILE A 96 -0.02 2.91 2.70
C ILE A 96 0.80 4.18 3.03
N LEU A 97 0.95 4.50 4.31
CA LEU A 97 1.73 5.66 4.76
C LEU A 97 3.20 5.55 4.33
N ALA A 98 3.83 4.39 4.56
CA ALA A 98 5.22 4.15 4.20
C ALA A 98 5.44 4.27 2.67
N ALA A 99 4.53 3.73 1.86
CA ALA A 99 4.59 3.88 0.41
C ALA A 99 4.45 5.33 -0.05
N GLY A 100 3.56 6.10 0.59
CA GLY A 100 3.41 7.54 0.38
C GLY A 100 4.70 8.29 0.75
N PHE A 101 5.31 7.96 1.88
CA PHE A 101 6.58 8.55 2.33
C PHE A 101 7.73 8.27 1.35
N LEU A 102 7.86 7.04 0.86
CA LEU A 102 8.87 6.70 -0.15
C LEU A 102 8.68 7.54 -1.42
N SER A 103 7.44 7.66 -1.89
CA SER A 103 7.11 8.47 -3.07
C SER A 103 7.40 9.95 -2.86
N LEU A 104 7.09 10.49 -1.67
CA LEU A 104 7.37 11.88 -1.30
C LEU A 104 8.88 12.16 -1.27
N ILE A 105 9.67 11.27 -0.65
CA ILE A 105 11.14 11.39 -0.59
C ILE A 105 11.72 11.42 -2.01
N ALA A 106 11.23 10.57 -2.91
CA ALA A 106 11.65 10.58 -4.32
C ALA A 106 11.44 11.94 -4.98
N GLY A 107 10.26 12.55 -4.75
CA GLY A 107 9.90 13.86 -5.28
C GLY A 107 10.75 14.99 -4.70
N ILE A 108 11.03 14.98 -3.39
CA ILE A 108 11.89 15.95 -2.73
C ILE A 108 13.31 15.88 -3.30
N ILE A 109 13.89 14.68 -3.40
CA ILE A 109 15.26 14.52 -3.95
C ILE A 109 15.32 15.00 -5.40
N TYR A 110 14.33 14.65 -6.21
CA TYR A 110 14.25 15.12 -7.59
C TYR A 110 14.17 16.65 -7.67
N ASN A 111 13.34 17.27 -6.83
CA ASN A 111 13.20 18.72 -6.79
C ASN A 111 14.53 19.41 -6.47
N ILE A 112 15.24 18.95 -5.44
CA ILE A 112 16.55 19.48 -5.03
C ILE A 112 17.58 19.40 -6.17
N TRP A 113 17.53 18.35 -6.99
CA TRP A 113 18.47 18.19 -8.11
C TRP A 113 18.20 19.09 -9.31
N VAL A 114 16.98 19.60 -9.45
CA VAL A 114 16.58 20.42 -10.60
C VAL A 114 16.58 21.91 -10.23
N SER A 115 16.41 22.25 -8.94
CA SER A 115 16.43 23.62 -8.43
C SER A 115 17.83 24.15 -8.08
N HIS A 116 18.85 23.28 -8.06
CA HIS A 116 20.26 23.61 -7.82
C HIS A 116 21.17 23.05 -8.91
#